data_AF-A0A7W8CZX2-F1
#
_entry.id   AF-A0A7W8CZX2-F1
#
_cell.length_a   1.000
_cell.length_b   1.000
_cell.length_c   1.000
_cell.angle_alpha   90.00
_cell.angle_beta   90.00
_cell.angle_gamma   90.00
#
_symmetry.space_group_name_H-M   'P 1'
#
loop_
_entity.id
_entity.type
_entity.pdbx_description
1 polymer ?
#
loop_
_entity_poly.entity_id
_entity_poly.type
_entity_poly.pdbx_seq_one_letter_code
_entity_poly.pdbx_strand_id
1 'polypeptide(L)'
;MYNDKPQVNWDELILDMLLGLFMAILGFLMLFVPQWIYTVFVDLILVVIASQSLLLGVRFFRKKQKIDLIMALITFLFFCVLFNHQSFPQILFQIVFGIYCLVSALATLIQLLINIFNQVKGKIFLLICTFFYMGIGIFLILSHEELKVLIRAFGIYLILLGFRTLSDASQCVNPLTKVKWKRKVRLTFPALLCAFFPDWALNAVNSVLESGEPIEWEQKEGRVSTDLRVFVHIGPYGLQKVGHICFAYRGIVYSYGNYDQASFRFNQTLGDGVLFKAPVQDYIPNAMEVENNTIFEYGIALSKSQKAVLEAELKSLQSNLVRWYCLLEQERGYRHPLDYQEDYPSRLHAKTGAKLYKFKSGKFKSYWALGDNCAVFTDRMLGCLGADILSMRGIISPGTYLDWLQKEFLKRNSPVVSRTLHARS
;
A
#
# COMPACT_ATOMS: atom_id res chain seq x y z
N MET A 1 -36.63 12.54 -14.02
CA MET A 1 -36.08 11.39 -14.75
C MET A 1 -34.58 11.66 -14.94
N TYR A 2 -33.79 11.43 -13.90
CA TYR A 2 -32.33 11.36 -14.01
C TYR A 2 -32.01 9.88 -13.84
N ASN A 3 -31.56 9.27 -14.93
CA ASN A 3 -31.34 7.84 -15.06
C ASN A 3 -29.83 7.61 -15.18
N ASP A 4 -29.06 8.10 -14.22
CA ASP A 4 -27.63 7.81 -14.13
C ASP A 4 -27.42 6.80 -13.01
N LYS A 5 -27.75 5.54 -13.34
CA LYS A 5 -27.15 4.39 -12.70
C LYS A 5 -25.64 4.67 -12.62
N PRO A 6 -24.91 4.33 -11.54
CA PRO A 6 -23.46 4.36 -11.58
C PRO A 6 -23.03 3.53 -12.78
N GLN A 7 -22.61 4.20 -13.85
CA GLN A 7 -22.21 3.55 -15.07
C GLN A 7 -20.98 2.75 -14.67
N VAL A 8 -21.08 1.44 -14.82
CA VAL A 8 -19.89 0.59 -14.77
C VAL A 8 -18.97 1.19 -15.83
N ASN A 9 -17.79 1.68 -15.41
CA ASN A 9 -16.79 2.14 -16.35
C ASN A 9 -16.33 0.91 -17.15
N TRP A 10 -16.97 0.70 -18.30
CA TRP A 10 -16.77 -0.49 -19.12
C TRP A 10 -15.32 -0.57 -19.62
N ASP A 11 -14.66 0.56 -19.80
CA ASP A 11 -13.27 0.62 -20.24
C ASP A 11 -12.33 0.10 -19.16
N GLU A 12 -12.50 0.54 -17.91
CA GLU A 12 -11.73 0.00 -16.76
C GLU A 12 -11.97 -1.49 -16.55
N LEU A 13 -13.21 -1.93 -16.67
CA LEU A 13 -13.57 -3.33 -16.53
C LEU A 13 -12.96 -4.20 -17.63
N ILE A 14 -13.04 -3.76 -18.89
CA ILE A 14 -12.44 -4.46 -20.03
C ILE A 14 -10.94 -4.53 -19.84
N LEU A 15 -10.30 -3.44 -19.41
CA LEU A 15 -8.88 -3.41 -19.11
C LEU A 15 -8.51 -4.42 -18.01
N ASP A 16 -9.25 -4.48 -16.90
CA ASP A 16 -9.04 -5.43 -15.82
C ASP A 16 -9.21 -6.89 -16.30
N MET A 17 -10.20 -7.15 -17.17
CA MET A 17 -10.40 -8.49 -17.76
C MET A 17 -9.26 -8.88 -18.69
N LEU A 18 -8.82 -7.96 -19.57
CA LEU A 18 -7.69 -8.17 -20.47
C LEU A 18 -6.39 -8.39 -19.68
N LEU A 19 -6.18 -7.59 -18.64
CA LEU A 19 -5.02 -7.72 -17.76
C LEU A 19 -5.02 -9.05 -17.00
N GLY A 20 -6.17 -9.46 -16.45
CA GLY A 20 -6.32 -10.74 -15.77
C GLY A 20 -6.06 -11.93 -16.70
N LEU A 21 -6.56 -11.86 -17.94
CA LEU A 21 -6.30 -12.88 -18.95
C LEU A 21 -4.82 -12.92 -19.36
N PHE A 22 -4.22 -11.76 -19.61
CA PHE A 22 -2.80 -11.64 -19.92
C PHE A 22 -1.92 -12.24 -18.83
N MET A 23 -2.20 -11.94 -17.55
CA MET A 23 -1.48 -12.52 -16.41
C MET A 23 -1.61 -14.05 -16.36
N ALA A 24 -2.81 -14.58 -16.59
CA ALA A 24 -3.04 -16.02 -16.58
C ALA A 24 -2.29 -16.73 -17.72
N ILE A 25 -2.32 -16.18 -18.93
CA ILE A 25 -1.60 -16.71 -20.10
C ILE A 25 -0.09 -16.63 -19.87
N LEU A 26 0.43 -15.47 -19.46
CA LEU A 26 1.85 -15.30 -19.19
C LEU A 26 2.32 -16.25 -18.08
N GLY A 27 1.54 -16.39 -17.01
CA GLY A 27 1.84 -17.32 -15.93
C GLY A 27 1.85 -18.78 -16.38
N PHE A 28 0.95 -19.17 -17.29
CA PHE A 28 0.95 -20.49 -17.91
C PHE A 28 2.21 -20.73 -18.75
N LEU A 29 2.59 -19.76 -19.59
CA LEU A 29 3.82 -19.85 -20.39
C LEU A 29 5.08 -19.95 -19.51
N MET A 30 5.13 -19.22 -18.40
CA MET A 30 6.23 -19.30 -17.43
C MET A 30 6.31 -20.67 -16.73
N LEU A 31 5.16 -21.34 -16.54
CA LEU A 31 5.12 -22.67 -15.92
C LEU A 31 5.65 -23.76 -16.87
N PHE A 32 5.18 -23.75 -18.12
CA PHE A 32 5.44 -24.84 -19.07
C PHE A 32 6.64 -24.60 -19.99
N VAL A 33 6.96 -23.34 -20.31
CA VAL A 33 8.05 -22.98 -21.24
C VAL A 33 8.96 -21.88 -20.64
N PRO A 34 9.51 -22.08 -19.43
CA PRO A 34 10.28 -21.04 -18.72
C PRO A 34 11.53 -20.59 -19.47
N GLN A 35 12.17 -21.48 -20.24
CA GLN A 35 13.37 -21.16 -21.00
C GLN A 35 13.09 -20.16 -22.11
N TRP A 36 11.97 -20.33 -22.82
CA TRP A 36 11.58 -19.41 -23.89
C TRP A 36 11.20 -18.04 -23.34
N ILE A 37 10.49 -18.01 -22.20
CA ILE A 37 10.19 -16.73 -21.52
C ILE A 37 11.48 -16.03 -21.09
N TYR A 38 12.46 -16.77 -20.57
CA TYR A 38 13.75 -16.20 -20.21
C TYR A 38 14.47 -15.59 -21.42
N THR A 39 14.55 -16.32 -22.55
CA THR A 39 15.21 -15.80 -23.75
C THR A 39 14.51 -14.55 -24.28
N VAL A 40 13.18 -14.58 -24.39
CA VAL A 40 12.40 -13.40 -24.83
C VAL A 40 12.64 -12.20 -23.92
N PHE A 41 12.71 -12.44 -22.60
CA PHE A 41 12.96 -11.39 -21.63
C PHE A 41 14.37 -10.78 -21.75
N VAL A 42 15.40 -11.61 -21.93
CA VAL A 42 16.77 -11.15 -22.16
C VAL A 42 16.88 -10.40 -23.50
N ASP A 43 16.26 -10.92 -24.55
CA ASP A 43 16.23 -10.28 -25.87
C ASP A 43 15.57 -8.90 -25.81
N LEU A 44 14.45 -8.78 -25.07
CA LEU A 44 13.79 -7.50 -24.86
C LEU A 44 14.70 -6.50 -24.13
N ILE A 45 15.42 -6.93 -23.09
CA ILE A 45 16.41 -6.09 -22.38
C ILE A 45 17.50 -5.61 -23.35
N LEU A 46 18.03 -6.52 -24.18
CA LEU A 46 19.05 -6.20 -25.17
C LEU A 46 18.55 -5.18 -26.19
N VAL A 47 17.32 -5.34 -26.70
CA VAL A 47 16.69 -4.39 -27.63
C VAL A 47 16.52 -3.02 -26.98
N VAL A 48 16.08 -2.95 -25.73
CA VAL A 48 15.93 -1.69 -24.99
C VAL A 48 17.28 -1.00 -24.81
N ILE A 49 18.32 -1.71 -24.36
CA ILE A 49 19.66 -1.13 -24.16
C ILE A 49 20.25 -0.66 -25.50
N ALA A 50 20.11 -1.46 -26.56
CA ALA A 50 20.56 -1.08 -27.90
C ALA A 50 19.84 0.17 -28.41
N SER A 51 18.51 0.22 -28.25
CA SER A 51 17.69 1.39 -28.63
C SER A 51 18.10 2.63 -27.85
N GLN A 52 18.38 2.51 -26.55
CA GLN A 52 18.82 3.63 -25.72
C GLN A 52 20.22 4.12 -26.10
N SER A 53 21.15 3.22 -26.38
CA SER A 53 22.47 3.60 -26.89
C SER A 53 22.36 4.36 -28.23
N LEU A 54 21.51 3.89 -29.14
CA LEU A 54 21.24 4.57 -30.41
C LEU A 54 20.61 5.95 -30.20
N LEU A 55 19.61 6.08 -29.33
CA LEU A 55 18.96 7.35 -29.03
C LEU A 55 19.94 8.38 -28.43
N LEU A 56 20.80 7.95 -27.50
CA LEU A 56 21.86 8.80 -26.93
C LEU A 56 22.88 9.20 -28.01
N GLY A 57 23.24 8.28 -28.91
CA GLY A 57 24.09 8.56 -30.07
C GLY A 57 23.48 9.63 -31.00
N VAL A 58 22.21 9.47 -31.39
CA VAL A 58 21.49 10.44 -32.22
C VAL A 58 21.39 11.80 -31.52
N ARG A 59 21.10 11.82 -30.21
CA ARG A 59 21.09 13.05 -29.41
C ARG A 59 22.45 13.74 -29.39
N PHE A 60 23.53 13.00 -29.26
CA PHE A 60 24.88 13.54 -29.36
C PHE A 60 25.12 14.18 -30.75
N PHE A 61 24.75 13.53 -31.85
CA PHE A 61 24.93 14.11 -33.17
C PHE A 61 24.13 15.41 -33.37
N ARG A 62 22.94 15.51 -32.76
CA ARG A 62 22.09 16.71 -32.83
C ARG A 62 22.54 17.84 -31.89
N LYS A 63 22.89 17.53 -30.65
CA LYS A 63 23.16 18.53 -29.58
C LYS A 63 24.64 18.70 -29.22
N LYS A 64 25.52 17.85 -29.76
CA LYS A 64 26.98 17.81 -29.53
C LYS A 64 27.40 17.73 -28.05
N GLN A 65 26.53 17.21 -27.18
CA GLN A 65 26.79 17.07 -25.74
C GLN A 65 27.69 15.86 -25.46
N LYS A 66 28.90 16.09 -24.94
CA LYS A 66 29.88 15.03 -24.65
C LYS A 66 29.37 13.95 -23.68
N ILE A 67 28.48 14.34 -22.74
CA ILE A 67 27.87 13.41 -21.78
C ILE A 67 27.02 12.35 -22.50
N ASP A 68 26.20 12.75 -23.49
CA ASP A 68 25.36 11.82 -24.26
C ASP A 68 26.24 10.80 -25.02
N LEU A 69 27.42 11.20 -25.52
CA LEU A 69 28.36 10.28 -26.16
C LEU A 69 28.98 9.27 -25.17
N ILE A 70 29.43 9.75 -24.01
CA ILE A 70 30.00 8.87 -22.97
C ILE A 70 28.95 7.86 -22.52
N MET A 71 27.71 8.30 -22.27
CA MET A 71 26.62 7.42 -21.87
C MET A 71 26.22 6.44 -22.98
N ALA A 72 26.23 6.85 -24.25
CA ALA A 72 26.01 5.96 -25.39
C ALA A 72 27.07 4.85 -25.47
N LEU A 73 28.35 5.19 -25.25
CA LEU A 73 29.46 4.22 -25.25
C LEU A 73 29.38 3.26 -24.07
N ILE A 74 29.07 3.74 -22.87
CA ILE A 74 28.87 2.89 -21.68
C ILE A 74 27.70 1.92 -21.88
N THR A 75 26.56 2.43 -22.38
CA THR A 75 25.38 1.59 -22.64
C THR A 75 25.62 0.58 -23.76
N PHE A 76 26.39 0.94 -24.80
CA PHE A 76 26.80 0.00 -25.85
C PHE A 76 27.76 -1.07 -25.32
N LEU A 77 28.75 -0.70 -24.50
CA LEU A 77 29.64 -1.66 -23.86
C LEU A 77 28.84 -2.65 -22.99
N PHE A 78 27.87 -2.15 -22.23
CA PHE A 78 26.98 -2.98 -21.43
C PHE A 78 26.14 -3.94 -22.28
N PHE A 79 25.62 -3.49 -23.43
CA PHE A 79 24.97 -4.35 -24.41
C PHE A 79 25.90 -5.48 -24.89
N CYS A 80 27.13 -5.16 -25.28
CA CYS A 80 28.11 -6.16 -25.74
C CYS A 80 28.42 -7.20 -24.65
N VAL A 81 28.55 -6.78 -23.39
CA VAL A 81 28.77 -7.68 -22.26
C VAL A 81 27.57 -8.62 -22.07
N LEU A 82 26.35 -8.08 -22.05
CA LEU A 82 25.13 -8.90 -21.88
C LEU A 82 24.88 -9.85 -23.06
N PHE A 83 25.16 -9.40 -24.28
CA PHE A 83 24.99 -10.21 -25.49
C PHE A 83 25.91 -11.43 -25.49
N ASN A 84 27.15 -11.28 -25.03
CA ASN A 84 28.13 -12.36 -24.94
C ASN A 84 27.96 -13.22 -23.67
N HIS A 85 27.40 -12.67 -22.59
CA HIS A 85 27.20 -13.35 -21.32
C HIS A 85 25.71 -13.38 -20.93
N GLN A 86 24.90 -14.11 -21.70
CA GLN A 86 23.45 -14.21 -21.48
C GLN A 86 23.05 -14.90 -20.16
N SER A 87 23.98 -15.52 -19.43
CA SER A 87 23.77 -16.04 -18.08
C SER A 87 23.85 -14.96 -16.99
N PHE A 88 24.46 -13.80 -17.28
CA PHE A 88 24.63 -12.72 -16.31
C PHE A 88 23.31 -12.16 -15.77
N PRO A 89 22.28 -11.86 -16.61
CA PRO A 89 20.97 -11.44 -16.11
C PRO A 89 20.37 -12.46 -15.13
N GLN A 90 20.45 -13.75 -15.45
CA GLN A 90 19.93 -14.81 -14.58
C GLN A 90 20.56 -14.75 -13.17
N ILE A 91 21.87 -14.67 -13.08
CA ILE A 91 22.59 -14.61 -11.79
C ILE A 91 22.18 -13.33 -11.03
N LEU A 92 22.10 -12.20 -11.73
CA LEU A 92 21.66 -10.94 -11.14
C LEU A 92 20.23 -11.04 -10.57
N PHE A 93 19.28 -11.60 -11.31
CA PHE A 93 17.91 -11.77 -10.83
C PHE A 93 17.82 -12.70 -9.62
N GLN A 94 18.58 -13.80 -9.62
CA GLN A 94 18.63 -14.72 -8.49
C GLN A 94 19.18 -14.05 -7.24
N ILE A 95 20.29 -13.32 -7.35
CA ILE A 95 20.90 -12.60 -6.23
C ILE A 95 19.95 -11.51 -5.71
N VAL A 96 19.35 -10.71 -6.60
CA VAL A 96 18.41 -9.65 -6.20
C VAL A 96 17.20 -10.24 -5.46
N PHE A 97 16.62 -11.33 -5.97
CA PHE A 97 15.50 -11.99 -5.31
C PHE A 97 15.92 -12.68 -4.00
N GLY A 98 17.12 -13.25 -3.94
CA GLY A 98 17.70 -13.81 -2.72
C GLY A 98 17.88 -12.76 -1.63
N ILE A 99 18.46 -11.60 -1.97
CA ILE A 99 18.57 -10.43 -1.08
C ILE A 99 17.18 -9.99 -0.61
N TYR A 100 16.21 -9.91 -1.52
CA TYR A 100 14.83 -9.57 -1.17
C TYR A 100 14.22 -10.54 -0.15
N CYS A 101 14.45 -11.85 -0.30
CA CYS A 101 14.04 -12.85 0.68
C CYS A 101 14.75 -12.64 2.03
N LEU A 102 16.04 -12.31 2.05
CA LEU A 102 16.78 -12.02 3.28
C LEU A 102 16.26 -10.76 3.99
N VAL A 103 15.96 -9.69 3.25
CA VAL A 103 15.32 -8.49 3.79
C VAL A 103 13.94 -8.82 4.37
N SER A 104 13.17 -9.67 3.69
CA SER A 104 11.87 -10.15 4.17
C SER A 104 12.02 -10.98 5.46
N ALA A 105 13.04 -11.84 5.55
CA ALA A 105 13.35 -12.61 6.75
C ALA A 105 13.74 -11.70 7.93
N LEU A 106 14.55 -10.67 7.68
CA LEU A 106 14.91 -9.68 8.70
C LEU A 106 13.67 -8.91 9.18
N ALA A 107 12.80 -8.51 8.27
CA ALA A 107 11.53 -7.86 8.59
C ALA A 107 10.65 -8.77 9.48
N THR A 108 10.43 -10.04 9.09
CA THR A 108 9.63 -10.96 9.91
C THR A 108 10.28 -11.28 11.25
N LEU A 109 11.61 -11.30 11.33
CA LEU A 109 12.36 -11.43 12.57
C LEU A 109 12.14 -10.23 13.50
N ILE A 110 12.24 -9.01 12.98
CA ILE A 110 11.97 -7.78 13.77
C ILE A 110 10.53 -7.82 14.31
N GLN A 111 9.54 -8.17 13.47
CA GLN A 111 8.14 -8.31 13.93
C GLN A 111 7.98 -9.40 14.98
N LEU A 112 8.69 -10.53 14.84
CA LEU A 112 8.69 -11.60 15.83
C LEU A 112 9.23 -11.09 17.17
N LEU A 113 10.34 -10.35 17.17
CA LEU A 113 10.92 -9.76 18.38
C LEU A 113 9.95 -8.77 19.03
N ILE A 114 9.33 -7.87 18.24
CA ILE A 114 8.29 -6.95 18.72
C ILE A 114 7.13 -7.74 19.38
N ASN A 115 6.67 -8.81 18.73
CA ASN A 115 5.59 -9.65 19.27
C ASN A 115 5.99 -10.42 20.54
N ILE A 116 7.27 -10.76 20.69
CA ILE A 116 7.79 -11.34 21.93
C ILE A 116 7.75 -10.29 23.04
N PHE A 117 8.29 -9.10 22.81
CA PHE A 117 8.32 -8.01 23.79
C PHE A 117 6.90 -7.53 24.19
N ASN A 118 5.98 -7.50 23.23
CA ASN A 118 4.59 -7.09 23.44
C ASN A 118 3.65 -8.24 23.86
N GLN A 119 4.19 -9.45 24.08
CA GLN A 119 3.43 -10.65 24.48
C GLN A 119 2.24 -10.98 23.57
N VAL A 120 2.41 -10.77 22.25
CA VAL A 120 1.39 -10.99 21.22
C VAL A 120 1.39 -12.46 20.78
N LYS A 121 0.21 -13.03 20.49
CA LYS A 121 0.06 -14.41 19.97
C LYS A 121 0.50 -14.51 18.49
N GLY A 122 0.71 -15.72 17.98
CA GLY A 122 1.07 -15.96 16.56
C GLY A 122 2.58 -15.99 16.24
N LYS A 123 3.43 -16.11 17.27
CA LYS A 123 4.90 -16.10 17.16
C LYS A 123 5.46 -17.26 16.32
N ILE A 124 4.86 -18.45 16.41
CA ILE A 124 5.31 -19.65 15.70
C ILE A 124 5.21 -19.46 14.19
N PHE A 125 4.12 -18.86 13.70
CA PHE A 125 3.95 -18.59 12.28
C PHE A 125 5.04 -17.64 11.76
N LEU A 126 5.30 -16.54 12.48
CA LEU A 126 6.38 -15.60 12.11
C LEU A 126 7.75 -16.26 12.15
N LEU A 127 8.01 -17.14 13.11
CA LEU A 127 9.25 -17.90 13.21
C LEU A 127 9.46 -18.80 11.98
N ILE A 128 8.42 -19.54 11.58
CA ILE A 128 8.44 -20.39 10.38
C ILE A 128 8.70 -19.52 9.14
N CYS A 129 8.00 -18.39 8.99
CA CYS A 129 8.21 -17.47 7.89
C CYS A 129 9.64 -16.92 7.84
N THR A 130 10.23 -16.54 8.97
CA THR A 130 11.61 -16.07 9.05
C THR A 130 12.60 -17.12 8.55
N PHE A 131 12.51 -18.36 9.04
CA PHE A 131 13.41 -19.43 8.58
C PHE A 131 13.16 -19.81 7.12
N PHE A 132 11.91 -19.79 6.66
CA PHE A 132 11.55 -20.05 5.28
C PHE A 132 12.17 -19.01 4.33
N TYR A 133 11.97 -17.72 4.60
CA TYR A 133 12.54 -16.64 3.80
C TYR A 133 14.08 -16.62 3.87
N MET A 134 14.65 -16.88 5.04
CA MET A 134 16.11 -16.96 5.19
C MET A 134 16.69 -18.14 4.39
N GLY A 135 16.08 -19.32 4.50
CA GLY A 135 16.50 -20.51 3.77
C GLY A 135 16.43 -20.32 2.26
N ILE A 136 15.33 -19.77 1.74
CA ILE A 136 15.19 -19.45 0.31
C ILE A 136 16.20 -18.38 -0.12
N GLY A 137 16.39 -17.33 0.68
CA GLY A 137 17.31 -16.25 0.37
C GLY A 137 18.76 -16.73 0.26
N ILE A 138 19.22 -17.52 1.24
CA ILE A 138 20.56 -18.13 1.22
C ILE A 138 20.67 -19.12 0.07
N PHE A 139 19.66 -19.97 -0.13
CA PHE A 139 19.64 -20.93 -1.23
C PHE A 139 19.80 -20.23 -2.57
N LEU A 140 19.03 -19.20 -2.87
CA LEU A 140 19.10 -18.50 -4.16
C LEU A 140 20.42 -17.76 -4.42
N ILE A 141 21.11 -17.33 -3.36
CA ILE A 141 22.41 -16.66 -3.50
C ILE A 141 23.54 -17.68 -3.70
N LEU A 142 23.48 -18.83 -3.03
CA LEU A 142 24.53 -19.85 -3.07
C LEU A 142 24.32 -20.87 -4.20
N SER A 143 23.07 -21.17 -4.53
CA SER A 143 22.71 -22.12 -5.57
C SER A 143 22.87 -21.47 -6.94
N HIS A 144 23.54 -22.16 -7.84
CA HIS A 144 23.57 -21.82 -9.27
C HIS A 144 22.46 -22.60 -10.00
N GLU A 145 21.33 -22.81 -9.32
CA GLU A 145 20.20 -23.53 -9.88
C GLU A 145 19.64 -22.80 -11.09
N GLU A 146 18.94 -23.53 -11.95
CA GLU A 146 18.34 -22.93 -13.14
C GLU A 146 17.22 -21.97 -12.74
N LEU A 147 17.31 -20.71 -13.18
CA LEU A 147 16.28 -19.65 -13.01
C LEU A 147 14.86 -20.12 -13.37
N LYS A 148 14.74 -21.20 -14.15
CA LYS A 148 13.51 -21.90 -14.49
C LYS A 148 12.63 -22.19 -13.27
N VAL A 149 13.19 -22.57 -12.12
CA VAL A 149 12.39 -22.83 -10.91
C VAL A 149 11.72 -21.56 -10.40
N LEU A 150 12.47 -20.45 -10.37
CA LEU A 150 11.95 -19.15 -9.96
C LEU A 150 10.89 -18.63 -10.95
N ILE A 151 11.14 -18.78 -12.26
CA ILE A 151 10.19 -18.42 -13.33
C ILE A 151 8.89 -19.21 -13.18
N ARG A 152 8.97 -20.52 -12.93
CA ARG A 152 7.78 -21.37 -12.70
C ARG A 152 7.01 -20.96 -11.45
N ALA A 153 7.70 -20.69 -10.34
CA ALA A 153 7.07 -20.22 -9.10
C ALA A 153 6.36 -18.88 -9.33
N PHE A 154 6.99 -17.96 -10.07
CA PHE A 154 6.37 -16.71 -10.48
C PHE A 154 5.20 -16.92 -11.44
N GLY A 155 5.27 -17.92 -12.32
CA GLY A 155 4.18 -18.33 -13.21
C GLY A 155 2.94 -18.79 -12.45
N ILE A 156 3.09 -19.66 -11.45
CA ILE A 156 1.99 -20.08 -10.56
C ILE A 156 1.38 -18.86 -9.87
N TYR A 157 2.23 -17.97 -9.36
CA TYR A 157 1.78 -16.74 -8.73
C TYR A 157 0.96 -15.84 -9.68
N LEU A 158 1.42 -15.65 -10.93
CA LEU A 158 0.70 -14.88 -11.95
C LEU A 158 -0.63 -15.52 -12.36
N ILE A 159 -0.70 -16.85 -12.44
CA ILE A 159 -1.96 -17.56 -12.71
C ILE A 159 -2.98 -17.27 -11.60
N LEU A 160 -2.58 -17.42 -10.34
CA LEU A 160 -3.44 -17.12 -9.19
C LEU A 160 -3.88 -15.65 -9.19
N LEU A 161 -2.98 -14.73 -9.56
CA LEU A 161 -3.29 -13.30 -9.67
C LEU A 161 -4.31 -13.03 -10.79
N GLY A 162 -4.08 -13.60 -11.97
CA GLY A 162 -4.94 -13.44 -13.15
C GLY A 162 -6.36 -13.95 -12.90
N PHE A 163 -6.51 -15.15 -12.34
CA PHE A 163 -7.82 -15.67 -11.95
C PHE A 163 -8.52 -14.80 -10.92
N ARG A 164 -7.76 -14.21 -9.98
CA ARG A 164 -8.32 -13.31 -8.99
C ARG A 164 -8.82 -12.01 -9.62
N THR A 165 -8.03 -11.38 -10.49
CA THR A 165 -8.43 -10.16 -11.22
C THR A 165 -9.69 -10.41 -12.06
N LEU A 166 -9.74 -11.53 -12.80
CA LEU A 166 -10.93 -11.94 -13.55
C LEU A 166 -12.16 -12.14 -12.64
N SER A 167 -11.98 -12.78 -11.48
CA SER A 167 -13.07 -12.96 -10.52
C SER A 167 -13.57 -11.64 -9.96
N ASP A 168 -12.68 -10.71 -9.63
CA ASP A 168 -13.07 -9.40 -9.10
C ASP A 168 -13.80 -8.55 -10.15
N ALA A 169 -13.33 -8.55 -11.41
CA ALA A 169 -14.04 -7.93 -12.54
C ALA A 169 -15.44 -8.54 -12.75
N SER A 170 -15.57 -9.87 -12.71
CA SER A 170 -16.87 -10.53 -12.88
C SER A 170 -17.90 -10.16 -11.80
N GLN A 171 -17.44 -9.87 -10.57
CA GLN A 171 -18.30 -9.41 -9.47
C GLN A 171 -18.82 -7.99 -9.68
N CYS A 172 -18.11 -7.15 -10.45
CA CYS A 172 -18.56 -5.80 -10.79
C CYS A 172 -19.72 -5.80 -11.80
N VAL A 173 -19.75 -6.79 -12.69
CA VAL A 173 -20.77 -6.91 -13.76
C VAL A 173 -22.04 -7.59 -13.28
N ASN A 174 -21.92 -8.66 -12.47
CA ASN A 174 -23.06 -9.51 -12.15
C ASN A 174 -24.02 -8.85 -11.14
N PRO A 175 -25.22 -8.39 -11.55
CA PRO A 175 -26.13 -7.62 -10.72
C PRO A 175 -26.77 -8.45 -9.59
N LEU A 176 -26.77 -9.78 -9.71
CA LEU A 176 -27.33 -10.69 -8.71
C LEU A 176 -26.34 -10.99 -7.57
N THR A 177 -25.07 -10.59 -7.72
CA THR A 177 -24.04 -10.85 -6.70
C THR A 177 -24.25 -9.90 -5.52
N LYS A 178 -24.78 -10.41 -4.41
CA LYS A 178 -24.76 -9.69 -3.13
C LYS A 178 -23.35 -9.75 -2.56
N VAL A 179 -22.59 -8.67 -2.69
CA VAL A 179 -21.24 -8.56 -2.12
C VAL A 179 -21.39 -8.41 -0.60
N LYS A 180 -21.30 -9.54 0.10
CA LYS A 180 -21.12 -9.54 1.56
C LYS A 180 -19.63 -9.48 1.85
N TRP A 181 -19.22 -8.54 2.69
CA TRP A 181 -17.89 -8.57 3.28
C TRP A 181 -17.70 -9.89 4.01
N LYS A 182 -16.79 -10.69 3.45
CA LYS A 182 -16.30 -11.94 4.00
C LYS A 182 -14.79 -11.91 3.86
N ARG A 183 -14.10 -12.45 4.85
CA ARG A 183 -12.64 -12.58 4.84
C ARG A 183 -12.18 -13.20 3.52
N LYS A 184 -11.32 -12.51 2.77
CA LYS A 184 -10.71 -13.04 1.55
C LYS A 184 -9.21 -12.81 1.60
N VAL A 185 -8.43 -13.87 1.41
CA VAL A 185 -6.99 -13.74 1.14
C VAL A 185 -6.83 -12.98 -0.17
N ARG A 186 -6.04 -11.90 -0.15
CA ARG A 186 -5.72 -11.11 -1.33
C ARG A 186 -4.31 -11.42 -1.76
N LEU A 187 -4.21 -11.89 -3.01
CA LEU A 187 -2.94 -11.97 -3.71
C LEU A 187 -2.65 -10.56 -4.25
N THR A 188 -1.65 -9.89 -3.70
CA THR A 188 -1.18 -8.59 -4.17
C THR A 188 0.22 -8.75 -4.76
N PHE A 189 0.55 -7.95 -5.76
CA PHE A 189 1.87 -7.96 -6.39
C PHE A 189 3.01 -7.98 -5.35
N PRO A 190 4.08 -8.78 -5.56
CA PRO A 190 5.40 -8.20 -5.68
C PRO A 190 5.72 -6.90 -4.96
N ALA A 191 6.01 -6.75 -3.66
CA ALA A 191 6.50 -5.45 -3.15
C ALA A 191 7.79 -5.05 -3.88
N LEU A 192 8.63 -6.04 -4.21
CA LEU A 192 9.78 -5.89 -5.10
C LEU A 192 9.37 -5.40 -6.49
N LEU A 193 8.26 -5.89 -7.05
CA LEU A 193 7.75 -5.45 -8.37
C LEU A 193 7.06 -4.09 -8.31
N CYS A 194 6.37 -3.77 -7.21
CA CYS A 194 5.77 -2.46 -6.94
C CYS A 194 6.84 -1.36 -6.95
N ALA A 195 8.08 -1.66 -6.53
CA ALA A 195 9.20 -0.72 -6.62
C ALA A 195 9.68 -0.46 -8.07
N PHE A 196 9.40 -1.39 -8.99
CA PHE A 196 9.69 -1.23 -10.42
C PHE A 196 8.50 -0.65 -11.21
N PHE A 197 7.35 -0.39 -10.57
CA PHE A 197 6.27 0.33 -11.24
C PHE A 197 6.71 1.78 -11.46
N PRO A 198 6.65 2.28 -12.71
CA PRO A 198 7.18 3.60 -13.00
C PRO A 198 6.31 4.68 -12.37
N ASP A 199 6.94 5.82 -12.04
CA ASP A 199 6.27 6.98 -11.45
C ASP A 199 5.02 7.42 -12.23
N TRP A 200 4.87 7.13 -13.53
CA TRP A 200 3.67 7.51 -14.29
C TRP A 200 2.39 6.80 -13.83
N ALA A 201 2.46 5.57 -13.31
CA ALA A 201 1.29 4.86 -12.77
C ALA A 201 0.86 5.46 -11.42
N LEU A 202 1.84 5.95 -10.64
CA LEU A 202 1.62 6.75 -9.44
C LEU A 202 1.17 8.17 -9.80
N ASN A 203 1.65 8.72 -10.91
CA ASN A 203 1.30 10.04 -11.41
C ASN A 203 -0.01 10.08 -12.16
N ALA A 204 -0.62 8.96 -12.56
CA ALA A 204 -1.98 8.95 -13.11
C ALA A 204 -3.00 9.39 -12.04
N VAL A 205 -2.72 9.05 -10.78
CA VAL A 205 -3.44 9.63 -9.63
C VAL A 205 -3.08 11.11 -9.51
N ASN A 206 -1.79 11.47 -9.60
CA ASN A 206 -1.36 12.88 -9.54
C ASN A 206 -1.92 13.74 -10.67
N SER A 207 -2.15 13.22 -11.88
CA SER A 207 -2.73 13.98 -13.00
C SER A 207 -4.20 14.26 -12.78
N VAL A 208 -4.92 13.37 -12.10
CA VAL A 208 -6.28 13.64 -11.62
C VAL A 208 -6.25 14.69 -10.50
N LEU A 209 -5.25 14.67 -9.62
CA LEU A 209 -5.05 15.69 -8.57
C LEU A 209 -4.61 17.06 -9.13
N GLU A 210 -3.78 17.08 -10.17
CA GLU A 210 -3.25 18.28 -10.85
C GLU A 210 -4.25 18.90 -11.83
N SER A 211 -5.20 18.11 -12.33
CA SER A 211 -6.26 18.62 -13.22
C SER A 211 -7.14 19.69 -12.56
N GLY A 212 -7.12 19.77 -11.22
CA GLY A 212 -7.91 20.72 -10.45
C GLY A 212 -9.42 20.47 -10.55
N GLU A 213 -9.85 19.44 -11.29
CA GLU A 213 -11.24 19.03 -11.31
C GLU A 213 -11.55 18.33 -9.98
N PRO A 214 -12.43 18.89 -9.14
CA PRO A 214 -12.83 18.19 -7.94
C PRO A 214 -13.49 16.89 -8.38
N ILE A 215 -12.95 15.75 -7.94
CA ILE A 215 -13.74 14.52 -7.97
C ILE A 215 -14.95 14.80 -7.09
N GLU A 216 -16.08 15.10 -7.72
CA GLU A 216 -17.33 15.41 -7.05
C GLU A 216 -17.68 14.30 -6.06
N TRP A 217 -18.41 14.66 -5.01
CA TRP A 217 -18.92 13.70 -4.07
C TRP A 217 -19.81 12.68 -4.80
N GLU A 218 -19.28 11.49 -5.03
CA GLU A 218 -20.01 10.41 -5.68
C GLU A 218 -20.69 9.56 -4.61
N GLN A 219 -22.02 9.58 -4.58
CA GLN A 219 -22.82 8.69 -3.73
C GLN A 219 -23.63 7.73 -4.63
N LYS A 220 -23.59 6.44 -4.30
CA LYS A 220 -24.53 5.47 -4.90
C LYS A 220 -25.96 5.83 -4.50
N GLU A 221 -26.91 5.64 -5.41
CA GLU A 221 -28.32 5.97 -5.19
C GLU A 221 -28.86 5.44 -3.84
N GLY A 222 -29.51 6.33 -3.09
CA GLY A 222 -30.04 6.08 -1.75
C GLY A 222 -29.24 6.83 -0.69
N ARG A 223 -29.87 7.82 -0.04
CA ARG A 223 -29.28 8.57 1.08
C ARG A 223 -29.10 7.65 2.30
N VAL A 224 -28.05 6.84 2.31
CA VAL A 224 -27.64 6.04 3.45
C VAL A 224 -26.64 6.86 4.26
N SER A 225 -26.95 7.14 5.52
CA SER A 225 -26.01 7.82 6.41
C SER A 225 -24.79 6.93 6.64
N THR A 226 -23.60 7.42 6.28
CA THR A 226 -22.33 6.70 6.44
C THR A 226 -21.70 7.08 7.78
N ASP A 227 -22.02 6.31 8.82
CA ASP A 227 -21.44 6.54 10.16
C ASP A 227 -19.94 6.21 10.19
N LEU A 228 -19.48 5.32 9.31
CA LEU A 228 -18.09 4.90 9.17
C LEU A 228 -17.50 5.45 7.88
N ARG A 229 -16.32 6.06 8.01
CA ARG A 229 -15.54 6.63 6.91
C ARG A 229 -14.10 6.18 7.00
N VAL A 230 -13.45 5.93 5.87
CA VAL A 230 -12.02 5.58 5.81
C VAL A 230 -11.31 6.64 5.00
N PHE A 231 -10.18 7.11 5.51
CA PHE A 231 -9.37 8.15 4.89
C PHE A 231 -8.02 7.57 4.50
N VAL A 232 -7.65 7.70 3.23
CA VAL A 232 -6.31 7.39 2.76
C VAL A 232 -5.61 8.69 2.38
N HIS A 233 -4.47 8.94 3.01
CA HIS A 233 -3.70 10.16 2.85
C HIS A 233 -2.60 9.95 1.81
N ILE A 234 -2.49 10.88 0.88
CA ILE A 234 -1.42 10.94 -0.11
C ILE A 234 -0.65 12.24 0.13
N GLY A 235 0.62 12.09 0.51
CA GLY A 235 1.53 13.22 0.72
C GLY A 235 2.26 13.62 -0.57
N PRO A 236 2.82 14.85 -0.64
CA PRO A 236 3.37 15.40 -1.87
C PRO A 236 4.75 14.85 -2.29
N TYR A 237 5.54 14.22 -1.40
CA TYR A 237 6.93 13.80 -1.73
C TYR A 237 7.40 12.46 -1.11
N GLY A 238 8.25 11.71 -1.84
CA GLY A 238 9.09 10.62 -1.30
C GLY A 238 8.37 9.38 -0.75
N LEU A 239 8.91 8.77 0.33
CA LEU A 239 8.30 7.64 1.07
C LEU A 239 6.90 7.96 1.63
N GLN A 240 6.45 9.22 1.55
CA GLN A 240 5.11 9.70 1.92
C GLN A 240 4.10 9.62 0.75
N LYS A 241 4.51 9.17 -0.45
CA LYS A 241 3.63 8.99 -1.62
C LYS A 241 2.47 8.00 -1.40
N VAL A 242 2.48 7.29 -0.26
CA VAL A 242 1.38 6.45 0.24
C VAL A 242 1.32 6.63 1.76
N GLY A 243 0.82 7.78 2.21
CA GLY A 243 1.29 8.46 3.43
C GLY A 243 0.71 7.97 4.76
N HIS A 244 -0.59 7.64 4.80
CA HIS A 244 -1.25 7.22 6.05
C HIS A 244 -2.66 6.70 5.78
N ILE A 245 -3.22 5.90 6.68
CA ILE A 245 -4.64 5.52 6.65
C ILE A 245 -5.23 5.59 8.05
N CYS A 246 -6.43 6.14 8.13
CA CYS A 246 -7.22 6.20 9.35
C CYS A 246 -8.71 6.02 9.03
N PHE A 247 -9.54 5.97 10.06
CA PHE A 247 -11.00 5.90 9.89
C PHE A 247 -11.69 6.86 10.85
N ALA A 248 -12.92 7.26 10.53
CA ALA A 248 -13.81 7.93 11.45
C ALA A 248 -15.08 7.13 11.68
N TYR A 249 -15.55 7.15 12.93
CA TYR A 249 -16.85 6.64 13.30
C TYR A 249 -17.63 7.73 14.03
N ARG A 250 -18.87 8.02 13.59
CA ARG A 250 -19.77 9.04 14.17
C ARG A 250 -19.08 10.40 14.39
N GLY A 251 -18.33 10.86 13.39
CA GLY A 251 -17.70 12.18 13.39
C GLY A 251 -16.37 12.28 14.17
N ILE A 252 -15.86 11.18 14.73
CA ILE A 252 -14.56 11.14 15.40
C ILE A 252 -13.58 10.30 14.59
N VAL A 253 -12.44 10.89 14.23
CA VAL A 253 -11.29 10.23 13.59
C VAL A 253 -10.51 9.44 14.62
N TYR A 254 -10.07 8.25 14.23
CA TYR A 254 -9.18 7.36 14.96
C TYR A 254 -7.97 7.09 14.09
N SER A 255 -6.81 7.58 14.51
CA SER A 255 -5.59 7.52 13.71
C SER A 255 -4.43 7.01 14.54
N TYR A 256 -3.79 5.95 14.06
CA TYR A 256 -2.72 5.24 14.74
C TYR A 256 -1.39 5.41 14.00
N GLY A 257 -0.34 5.87 14.69
CA GLY A 257 0.96 6.09 14.09
C GLY A 257 2.09 6.16 15.11
N ASN A 258 3.31 6.38 14.60
CA ASN A 258 4.48 6.67 15.42
C ASN A 258 4.57 8.19 15.65
N TYR A 259 3.88 8.69 16.68
CA TYR A 259 3.79 10.13 16.92
C TYR A 259 4.64 10.59 18.12
N ASP A 260 5.18 9.69 18.93
CA ASP A 260 6.03 10.04 20.07
C ASP A 260 7.51 10.09 19.66
N GLN A 261 8.00 11.30 19.40
CA GLN A 261 9.37 11.54 18.96
C GLN A 261 10.43 10.97 19.92
N ALA A 262 10.18 11.01 21.23
CA ALA A 262 11.11 10.50 22.24
C ALA A 262 11.30 8.97 22.15
N SER A 263 10.30 8.28 21.60
CA SER A 263 10.30 6.83 21.42
C SER A 263 10.94 6.36 20.11
N PHE A 264 11.30 7.27 19.20
CA PHE A 264 11.78 6.93 17.87
C PHE A 264 13.06 6.08 17.90
N ARG A 265 13.08 5.03 17.09
CA ARG A 265 14.22 4.14 16.83
C ARG A 265 14.30 3.87 15.33
N PHE A 266 15.49 3.49 14.85
CA PHE A 266 15.74 3.13 13.44
C PHE A 266 15.20 4.16 12.44
N ASN A 267 15.63 5.42 12.57
CA ASN A 267 15.17 6.51 11.72
C ASN A 267 13.63 6.64 11.68
N GLN A 268 12.99 6.63 12.86
CA GLN A 268 11.54 6.82 13.06
C GLN A 268 10.64 5.67 12.56
N THR A 269 11.22 4.58 12.05
CA THR A 269 10.45 3.42 11.55
C THR A 269 9.88 2.55 12.67
N LEU A 270 10.40 2.67 13.89
CA LEU A 270 9.98 1.96 15.09
C LEU A 270 9.79 2.96 16.24
N GLY A 271 8.79 2.73 17.07
CA GLY A 271 8.55 3.53 18.28
C GLY A 271 7.32 3.06 19.04
N ASP A 272 6.86 3.87 19.99
CA ASP A 272 5.62 3.61 20.69
C ASP A 272 4.43 3.90 19.78
N GLY A 273 3.45 2.99 19.80
CA GLY A 273 2.21 3.19 19.08
C GLY A 273 1.34 4.25 19.76
N VAL A 274 1.00 5.29 19.01
CA VAL A 274 0.16 6.39 19.49
C VAL A 274 -1.12 6.46 18.66
N LEU A 275 -2.26 6.43 19.34
CA LEU A 275 -3.57 6.69 18.76
C LEU A 275 -4.01 8.12 19.11
N PHE A 276 -4.41 8.91 18.13
CA PHE A 276 -5.15 10.15 18.41
C PHE A 276 -6.62 10.06 18.02
N LYS A 277 -7.42 10.89 18.68
CA LYS A 277 -8.82 11.14 18.35
C LYS A 277 -9.05 12.61 18.09
N ALA A 278 -9.71 12.93 16.98
CA ALA A 278 -10.04 14.29 16.59
C ALA A 278 -11.44 14.35 15.96
N PRO A 279 -12.19 15.46 16.12
CA PRO A 279 -13.39 15.69 15.34
C PRO A 279 -13.06 15.76 13.85
N VAL A 280 -13.88 15.12 13.00
CA VAL A 280 -13.65 15.09 11.54
C VAL A 280 -13.64 16.49 10.94
N GLN A 281 -14.52 17.37 11.43
CA GLN A 281 -14.66 18.76 10.98
C GLN A 281 -13.38 19.59 11.16
N ASP A 282 -12.57 19.28 12.17
CA ASP A 282 -11.31 19.98 12.43
C ASP A 282 -10.13 19.22 11.80
N TYR A 283 -10.23 17.89 11.68
CA TYR A 283 -9.18 17.04 11.15
C TYR A 283 -8.93 17.22 9.65
N ILE A 284 -9.99 17.20 8.83
CA ILE A 284 -9.84 17.26 7.37
C ILE A 284 -9.18 18.58 6.94
N PRO A 285 -9.66 19.77 7.38
CA PRO A 285 -9.01 21.04 7.04
C PRO A 285 -7.56 21.09 7.54
N ASN A 286 -7.29 20.62 8.77
CA ASN A 286 -5.92 20.58 9.29
C ASN A 286 -4.99 19.71 8.43
N ALA A 287 -5.45 18.52 8.02
CA ALA A 287 -4.66 17.63 7.20
C ALA A 287 -4.38 18.19 5.79
N MET A 288 -5.31 18.95 5.22
CA MET A 288 -5.15 19.57 3.91
C MET A 288 -4.27 20.83 3.96
N GLU A 289 -4.60 21.76 4.85
CA GLU A 289 -4.01 23.10 4.86
C GLU A 289 -2.65 23.16 5.56
N VAL A 290 -2.46 22.33 6.59
CA VAL A 290 -1.28 22.36 7.45
C VAL A 290 -0.29 21.28 7.07
N GLU A 291 -0.80 20.07 6.82
CA GLU A 291 0.05 18.92 6.51
C GLU A 291 0.21 18.69 4.99
N ASN A 292 -0.41 19.55 4.16
CA ASN A 292 -0.37 19.49 2.70
C ASN A 292 -0.73 18.11 2.12
N ASN A 293 -1.66 17.39 2.76
CA ASN A 293 -2.11 16.08 2.31
C ASN A 293 -3.34 16.19 1.40
N THR A 294 -3.38 15.31 0.42
CA THR A 294 -4.62 14.94 -0.26
C THR A 294 -5.27 13.78 0.46
N ILE A 295 -6.59 13.81 0.66
CA ILE A 295 -7.33 12.73 1.32
C ILE A 295 -8.37 12.12 0.38
N PHE A 296 -8.29 10.80 0.22
CA PHE A 296 -9.39 10.01 -0.34
C PHE A 296 -10.28 9.51 0.80
N GLU A 297 -11.52 9.96 0.84
CA GLU A 297 -12.54 9.52 1.78
C GLU A 297 -13.47 8.49 1.14
N TYR A 298 -13.72 7.38 1.84
CA TYR A 298 -14.69 6.36 1.46
C TYR A 298 -15.72 6.17 2.57
N GLY A 299 -17.00 6.35 2.24
CA GLY A 299 -18.11 6.15 3.17
C GLY A 299 -18.65 4.72 3.12
N ILE A 300 -18.77 4.10 4.28
CA ILE A 300 -19.20 2.70 4.44
C ILE A 300 -20.57 2.66 5.13
N ALA A 301 -21.53 2.05 4.46
CA ALA A 301 -22.84 1.73 5.01
C ALA A 301 -22.74 0.51 5.95
N LEU A 302 -23.20 0.68 7.19
CA LEU A 302 -23.21 -0.39 8.20
C LEU A 302 -24.63 -0.82 8.56
N SER A 303 -24.85 -2.13 8.64
CA SER A 303 -26.04 -2.70 9.28
C SER A 303 -26.01 -2.50 10.79
N LYS A 304 -27.17 -2.61 11.46
CA LYS A 304 -27.28 -2.49 12.93
C LYS A 304 -26.36 -3.45 13.68
N SER A 305 -26.24 -4.70 13.22
CA SER A 305 -25.34 -5.69 13.82
C SER A 305 -23.86 -5.33 13.63
N GLN A 306 -23.48 -4.82 12.45
CA GLN A 306 -22.12 -4.35 12.19
C GLN A 306 -21.73 -3.16 13.06
N LYS A 307 -22.66 -2.21 13.28
CA LYS A 307 -22.43 -1.10 14.23
C LYS A 307 -22.16 -1.61 15.64
N ALA A 308 -22.95 -2.57 16.12
CA ALA A 308 -22.76 -3.16 17.45
C ALA A 308 -21.41 -3.86 17.60
N VAL A 309 -20.95 -4.59 16.58
CA VAL A 309 -19.64 -5.25 16.58
C VAL A 309 -18.51 -4.23 16.60
N LEU A 310 -18.58 -3.19 15.76
CA LEU A 310 -17.58 -2.11 15.73
C LEU A 310 -17.52 -1.36 17.06
N GLU A 311 -18.67 -1.05 17.66
CA GLU A 311 -18.75 -0.37 18.95
C GLU A 311 -18.16 -1.21 20.09
N ALA A 312 -18.36 -2.53 20.08
CA ALA A 312 -17.73 -3.44 21.03
C ALA A 312 -16.20 -3.47 20.87
N GLU A 313 -15.70 -3.49 19.63
CA GLU A 313 -14.26 -3.46 19.35
C GLU A 313 -13.64 -2.11 19.76
N LEU A 314 -14.31 -0.99 19.48
CA LEU A 314 -13.89 0.35 19.91
C LEU A 314 -13.88 0.48 21.44
N LYS A 315 -14.84 -0.14 22.14
CA LYS A 315 -14.87 -0.18 23.61
C LYS A 315 -13.71 -1.02 24.17
N SER A 316 -13.43 -2.17 23.56
CA SER A 316 -12.26 -3.00 23.91
C SER A 316 -10.96 -2.22 23.72
N LEU A 317 -10.81 -1.57 22.56
CA LEU A 317 -9.71 -0.66 22.26
C LEU A 317 -9.56 0.40 23.34
N GLN A 318 -10.63 1.14 23.65
CA GLN A 318 -10.63 2.22 24.65
C GLN A 318 -10.15 1.75 26.03
N SER A 319 -10.52 0.55 26.45
CA SER A 319 -10.12 -0.03 27.74
C SER A 319 -8.60 -0.25 27.84
N ASN A 320 -7.93 -0.46 26.71
CA ASN A 320 -6.50 -0.68 26.60
C ASN A 320 -5.70 0.62 26.36
N LEU A 321 -6.37 1.77 26.26
CA LEU A 321 -5.72 3.07 26.04
C LEU A 321 -5.40 3.75 27.37
N VAL A 322 -4.29 4.48 27.38
CA VAL A 322 -3.91 5.42 28.43
C VAL A 322 -3.63 6.78 27.80
N ARG A 323 -4.14 7.86 28.40
CA ARG A 323 -3.93 9.22 27.90
C ARG A 323 -2.43 9.53 27.86
N TRP A 324 -1.96 10.03 26.73
CA TRP A 324 -0.57 10.46 26.54
C TRP A 324 -0.52 11.92 26.09
N TYR A 325 -0.05 12.80 26.97
CA TYR A 325 -0.01 14.24 26.74
C TYR A 325 1.13 14.60 25.78
N CYS A 326 0.85 15.42 24.77
CA CYS A 326 1.90 15.94 23.88
C CYS A 326 2.77 16.98 24.59
N LEU A 327 3.89 17.38 23.98
CA LEU A 327 4.86 18.30 24.59
C LEU A 327 4.22 19.62 25.02
N LEU A 328 3.38 20.21 24.17
CA LEU A 328 2.62 21.43 24.47
C LEU A 328 1.71 21.29 25.69
N GLU A 329 1.08 20.13 25.88
CA GLU A 329 0.26 19.87 27.07
C GLU A 329 1.10 19.70 28.34
N GLN A 330 2.24 19.02 28.24
CA GLN A 330 3.14 18.76 29.37
C GLN A 330 3.75 20.06 29.90
N GLU A 331 4.19 20.93 29.00
CA GLU A 331 4.84 22.20 29.33
C GLU A 331 3.87 23.36 29.57
N ARG A 332 2.56 23.12 29.37
CA ARG A 332 1.50 24.13 29.43
C ARG A 332 1.77 25.31 28.46
N GLY A 333 2.34 25.00 27.31
CA GLY A 333 2.81 25.95 26.29
C GLY A 333 1.72 26.66 25.48
N TYR A 334 0.46 26.65 25.92
CA TYR A 334 -0.69 27.21 25.19
C TYR A 334 -0.60 28.73 24.93
N ARG A 335 0.28 29.45 25.65
CA ARG A 335 0.54 30.89 25.39
C ARG A 335 1.40 31.11 24.15
N HIS A 336 2.23 30.13 23.78
CA HIS A 336 3.15 30.19 22.64
C HIS A 336 3.08 28.88 21.82
N PRO A 337 1.90 28.53 21.25
CA PRO A 337 1.72 27.26 20.53
C PRO A 337 2.56 27.14 19.26
N LEU A 338 3.10 28.25 18.75
CA LEU A 338 4.00 28.29 17.61
C LEU A 338 5.38 27.68 17.91
N ASP A 339 5.80 27.66 19.17
CA ASP A 339 7.10 27.08 19.57
C ASP A 339 7.11 25.55 19.42
N TYR A 340 5.93 24.93 19.31
CA TYR A 340 5.73 23.49 19.18
C TYR A 340 5.36 23.06 17.75
N GLN A 341 5.56 23.92 16.75
CA GLN A 341 5.19 23.62 15.36
C GLN A 341 5.98 22.47 14.74
N GLU A 342 7.14 22.07 15.27
CA GLU A 342 7.88 20.89 14.79
C GLU A 342 7.37 19.58 15.40
N ASP A 343 6.63 19.64 16.52
CA ASP A 343 6.02 18.48 17.15
C ASP A 343 4.59 18.27 16.62
N TYR A 344 4.44 17.30 15.71
CA TYR A 344 3.15 16.97 15.09
C TYR A 344 2.00 16.76 16.11
N PRO A 345 2.16 15.96 17.20
CA PRO A 345 1.17 15.86 18.26
C PRO A 345 0.71 17.20 18.84
N SER A 346 1.65 18.09 19.15
CA SER A 346 1.38 19.39 19.75
C SER A 346 0.65 20.31 18.80
N ARG A 347 1.10 20.41 17.55
CA ARG A 347 0.44 21.20 16.51
C ARG A 347 -0.97 20.69 16.22
N LEU A 348 -1.15 19.37 16.09
CA LEU A 348 -2.46 18.75 15.91
C LEU A 348 -3.38 19.03 17.10
N HIS A 349 -2.87 18.88 18.33
CA HIS A 349 -3.63 19.16 19.54
C HIS A 349 -4.10 20.62 19.60
N ALA A 350 -3.19 21.56 19.35
CA ALA A 350 -3.47 22.99 19.40
C ALA A 350 -4.56 23.41 18.39
N LYS A 351 -4.55 22.84 17.18
CA LYS A 351 -5.49 23.21 16.11
C LYS A 351 -6.85 22.50 16.19
N THR A 352 -6.87 21.24 16.63
CA THR A 352 -8.07 20.38 16.54
C THR A 352 -8.62 19.96 17.90
N GLY A 353 -7.93 20.27 18.99
CA GLY A 353 -8.24 19.75 20.32
C GLY A 353 -7.97 18.25 20.48
N ALA A 354 -7.31 17.60 19.50
CA ALA A 354 -7.14 16.14 19.46
C ALA A 354 -6.54 15.57 20.74
N LYS A 355 -7.05 14.43 21.21
CA LYS A 355 -6.51 13.75 22.39
C LYS A 355 -5.74 12.51 21.96
N LEU A 356 -4.54 12.34 22.51
CA LEU A 356 -3.61 11.28 22.15
C LEU A 356 -3.50 10.23 23.25
N TYR A 357 -3.23 8.99 22.86
CA TYR A 357 -3.27 7.83 23.72
C TYR A 357 -2.18 6.83 23.32
N LYS A 358 -1.57 6.21 24.32
CA LYS A 358 -0.72 5.01 24.15
C LYS A 358 -1.49 3.76 24.54
N PHE A 359 -0.97 2.61 24.14
CA PHE A 359 -1.55 1.30 24.46
C PHE A 359 -0.87 0.70 25.69
N LYS A 360 -1.65 0.17 26.62
CA LYS A 360 -1.11 -0.51 27.82
C LYS A 360 -0.41 -1.83 27.44
N SER A 361 -0.96 -2.55 26.48
CA SER A 361 -0.50 -3.88 26.08
C SER A 361 -0.88 -4.27 24.66
N GLY A 362 -0.29 -5.36 24.15
CA GLY A 362 -0.67 -6.01 22.91
C GLY A 362 -0.03 -5.42 21.65
N LYS A 363 -0.56 -5.82 20.50
CA LYS A 363 0.00 -5.60 19.15
C LYS A 363 0.40 -4.15 18.88
N PHE A 364 -0.51 -3.21 19.14
CA PHE A 364 -0.31 -1.79 18.83
C PHE A 364 0.47 -1.01 19.87
N LYS A 365 1.04 -1.67 20.89
CA LYS A 365 1.93 -1.02 21.87
C LYS A 365 3.19 -0.47 21.20
N SER A 366 3.73 -1.18 20.23
CA SER A 366 4.83 -0.70 19.40
C SER A 366 4.33 -0.49 17.98
N TYR A 367 4.67 0.67 17.41
CA TYR A 367 4.47 0.93 15.99
C TYR A 367 5.70 0.47 15.23
N TRP A 368 5.50 -0.25 14.12
CA TRP A 368 6.57 -0.53 13.18
C TRP A 368 6.09 -0.39 11.73
N ALA A 369 6.77 0.45 10.95
CA ALA A 369 6.31 0.85 9.62
C ALA A 369 6.08 -0.34 8.65
N LEU A 370 6.92 -1.38 8.76
CA LEU A 370 6.86 -2.57 7.89
C LEU A 370 6.01 -3.73 8.48
N GLY A 371 5.32 -3.53 9.60
CA GLY A 371 4.44 -4.54 10.17
C GLY A 371 3.25 -3.90 10.85
N ASP A 372 3.29 -3.78 12.18
CA ASP A 372 2.18 -3.21 12.96
C ASP A 372 2.09 -1.69 12.79
N ASN A 373 1.45 -1.27 11.70
CA ASN A 373 1.33 0.10 11.24
C ASN A 373 -0.13 0.59 11.19
N CYS A 374 -0.33 1.81 10.65
CA CYS A 374 -1.64 2.45 10.49
C CYS A 374 -2.64 1.62 9.66
N ALA A 375 -2.16 0.93 8.62
CA ALA A 375 -2.99 0.09 7.77
C ALA A 375 -3.44 -1.18 8.49
N VAL A 376 -2.55 -1.84 9.24
CA VAL A 376 -2.91 -3.00 10.06
C VAL A 376 -3.89 -2.61 11.19
N PHE A 377 -3.75 -1.41 11.75
CA PHE A 377 -4.69 -0.89 12.74
C PHE A 377 -6.09 -0.67 12.15
N THR A 378 -6.17 0.02 11.00
CA THR A 378 -7.44 0.26 10.30
C THR A 378 -8.07 -1.05 9.81
N ASP A 379 -7.24 -1.98 9.29
CA ASP A 379 -7.67 -3.31 8.87
C ASP A 379 -8.27 -4.12 10.01
N ARG A 380 -7.77 -4.00 11.25
CA ARG A 380 -8.40 -4.65 12.41
C ARG A 380 -9.83 -4.17 12.63
N MET A 381 -10.06 -2.86 12.52
CA MET A 381 -11.38 -2.26 12.74
C MET A 381 -12.34 -2.63 11.62
N LEU A 382 -11.89 -2.67 10.38
CA LEU A 382 -12.70 -3.08 9.24
C LEU A 382 -12.86 -4.61 9.16
N GLY A 383 -11.88 -5.35 9.66
CA GLY A 383 -11.86 -6.80 9.75
C GLY A 383 -12.89 -7.39 10.70
N CYS A 384 -13.30 -6.65 11.75
CA CYS A 384 -14.43 -7.06 12.59
C CYS A 384 -15.77 -7.06 11.81
N LEU A 385 -15.84 -6.31 10.71
CA LEU A 385 -16.99 -6.22 9.81
C LEU A 385 -16.94 -7.25 8.67
N GLY A 386 -15.87 -8.06 8.60
CA GLY A 386 -15.59 -9.01 7.53
C GLY A 386 -14.91 -8.40 6.31
N ALA A 387 -14.40 -7.16 6.42
CA ALA A 387 -13.72 -6.40 5.36
C ALA A 387 -12.18 -6.50 5.43
N ASP A 388 -11.63 -7.44 6.19
CA ASP A 388 -10.20 -7.62 6.34
C ASP A 388 -9.51 -7.97 5.03
N ILE A 389 -8.42 -7.25 4.75
CA ILE A 389 -7.49 -7.55 3.67
C ILE A 389 -6.41 -8.46 4.24
N LEU A 390 -6.59 -9.77 4.07
CA LEU A 390 -5.54 -10.73 4.35
C LEU A 390 -4.49 -10.68 3.23
N SER A 391 -3.45 -9.87 3.41
CA SER A 391 -2.25 -9.86 2.55
C SER A 391 -1.40 -11.11 2.81
N MET A 392 -1.06 -11.87 1.77
CA MET A 392 -0.15 -13.04 1.91
C MET A 392 1.23 -12.69 2.50
N ARG A 393 1.64 -11.41 2.42
CA ARG A 393 2.94 -10.93 2.92
C ARG A 393 2.93 -10.60 4.41
N GLY A 394 1.75 -10.50 5.03
CA GLY A 394 1.60 -9.97 6.39
C GLY A 394 1.84 -8.45 6.52
N ILE A 395 2.21 -7.76 5.44
CA ILE A 395 2.37 -6.30 5.38
C ILE A 395 1.22 -5.73 4.56
N ILE A 396 0.48 -4.81 5.16
CA ILE A 396 -0.58 -4.03 4.50
C ILE A 396 -0.06 -2.60 4.36
N SER A 397 -0.06 -2.07 3.15
CA SER A 397 0.26 -0.67 2.88
C SER A 397 -1.02 0.15 2.65
N PRO A 398 -1.03 1.47 2.94
CA PRO A 398 -2.20 2.30 2.66
C PRO A 398 -2.63 2.26 1.18
N GLY A 399 -1.69 2.10 0.25
CA GLY A 399 -1.97 2.03 -1.20
C GLY A 399 -2.67 0.72 -1.60
N THR A 400 -2.35 -0.39 -0.92
CA THR A 400 -3.12 -1.64 -1.07
C THR A 400 -4.56 -1.44 -0.62
N TYR A 401 -4.77 -0.66 0.43
CA TYR A 401 -6.09 -0.35 0.96
C TYR A 401 -6.88 0.61 0.04
N LEU A 402 -6.19 1.59 -0.55
CA LEU A 402 -6.78 2.51 -1.53
C LEU A 402 -7.30 1.77 -2.77
N ASP A 403 -6.46 0.92 -3.38
CA ASP A 403 -6.87 0.08 -4.53
C ASP A 403 -8.07 -0.80 -4.17
N TRP A 404 -8.08 -1.35 -2.96
CA TRP A 404 -9.21 -2.13 -2.48
C TRP A 404 -10.49 -1.31 -2.36
N LEU A 405 -10.46 -0.17 -1.67
CA LEU A 405 -11.62 0.70 -1.46
C LEU A 405 -12.18 1.21 -2.78
N GLN A 406 -11.31 1.57 -3.72
CA GLN A 406 -11.69 1.97 -5.07
C GLN A 406 -12.46 0.84 -5.79
N LYS A 407 -11.92 -0.38 -5.80
CA LYS A 407 -12.59 -1.55 -6.40
C LYS A 407 -13.90 -1.91 -5.69
N GLU A 408 -13.97 -1.79 -4.37
CA GLU A 408 -15.23 -2.00 -3.64
C GLU A 408 -16.25 -0.91 -3.95
N PHE A 409 -15.84 0.34 -4.14
CA PHE A 409 -16.74 1.40 -4.54
C PHE A 409 -17.33 1.14 -5.94
N LEU A 410 -16.57 0.59 -6.89
CA LEU A 410 -17.11 0.27 -8.23
C LEU A 410 -18.15 -0.87 -8.23
N LYS A 411 -18.19 -1.73 -7.20
CA LYS A 411 -19.15 -2.84 -7.12
C LYS A 411 -20.56 -2.35 -6.77
N ARG A 412 -21.57 -2.71 -7.58
CA ARG A 412 -22.97 -2.28 -7.38
C ARG A 412 -23.53 -2.50 -5.97
N ASN A 413 -23.33 -3.70 -5.40
CA ASN A 413 -23.89 -4.09 -4.10
C ASN A 413 -22.89 -4.03 -2.93
N SER A 414 -21.86 -3.19 -3.05
CA SER A 414 -20.84 -3.04 -2.00
C SER A 414 -21.30 -2.16 -0.83
N PRO A 415 -20.86 -2.44 0.40
CA PRO A 415 -21.03 -1.54 1.55
C PRO A 415 -20.33 -0.18 1.39
N VAL A 416 -19.36 -0.04 0.48
CA VAL A 416 -18.75 1.26 0.15
C VAL A 416 -19.69 2.01 -0.79
N VAL A 417 -20.31 3.07 -0.28
CA VAL A 417 -21.43 3.78 -0.92
C VAL A 417 -21.12 5.21 -1.32
N SER A 418 -20.03 5.80 -0.80
CA SER A 418 -19.60 7.12 -1.22
C SER A 418 -18.08 7.22 -1.34
N ARG A 419 -17.63 8.12 -2.21
CA ARG A 419 -16.23 8.50 -2.38
C ARG A 419 -16.13 10.02 -2.49
N THR A 420 -15.16 10.61 -1.79
CA THR A 420 -14.86 12.04 -1.85
C THR A 420 -13.36 12.24 -1.95
N LEU A 421 -12.92 13.14 -2.82
CA LEU A 421 -11.55 13.63 -2.81
C LEU A 421 -11.48 14.98 -2.11
N HIS A 422 -10.62 15.07 -1.10
CA HIS A 422 -10.28 16.34 -0.46
C HIS A 422 -8.87 16.73 -0.91
N ALA A 423 -8.82 17.67 -1.85
CA ALA A 423 -7.59 18.24 -2.38
C ALA A 423 -7.60 19.76 -2.15
N ARG A 424 -6.41 20.36 -2.05
CA ARG A 424 -6.27 21.81 -1.88
C ARG A 424 -6.78 22.51 -3.15
N SER A 425 -7.68 23.46 -2.97
CA SER A 425 -8.15 24.38 -4.03
C SER A 425 -7.07 25.35 -4.47
#